data_AF-A0AA44QA04-F1
#
_entry.id   AF-A0AA44QA04-F1
#
_cell.length_a   1.000
_cell.length_b   1.000
_cell.length_c   1.000
_cell.angle_alpha   90.00
_cell.angle_beta   90.00
_cell.angle_gamma   90.00
#
_symmetry.space_group_name_H-M   'P 1'
#
loop_
_entity.id
_entity.type
_entity.pdbx_description
1 polymer ?
#
loop_
_entity_poly.entity_id
_entity_poly.type
_entity_poly.pdbx_seq_one_letter_code
_entity_poly.pdbx_strand_id
1 'polypeptide(L)'
;MQNERLQFEISVNHLTDERWQAIIHNDSSYDDKFFYAVKTTGIFCRPSCKSRTPNKDNVRIFLNTKQALSENFRPCKRCKPNGLKLPNEDWVTQIIDYIDTNYHEPLTLEILADMCHGSPYHLQRTFKQMKGITPLAYIQQLRISKAMQYLINTNQTIIEIGFAVGIPNTAHFATLFKKKTGYTPTEFRNINHINEVR
;
A
#
# COMPACT_ATOMS: atom_id res chain seq x y z
N MET A 1 -13.00 -38.42 -22.67
CA MET A 1 -11.78 -37.64 -22.35
C MET A 1 -11.85 -36.14 -22.67
N GLN A 2 -12.31 -35.68 -23.86
CA GLN A 2 -12.48 -34.23 -24.11
C GLN A 2 -13.80 -33.65 -23.54
N ASN A 3 -14.89 -34.43 -23.54
CA ASN A 3 -16.20 -33.97 -23.03
C ASN A 3 -16.28 -33.82 -21.50
N GLU A 4 -15.53 -34.61 -20.73
CA GLU A 4 -15.53 -34.53 -19.26
C GLU A 4 -14.76 -33.32 -18.73
N ARG A 5 -13.70 -32.87 -19.42
CA ARG A 5 -12.99 -31.62 -19.08
C ARG A 5 -13.85 -30.39 -19.34
N LEU A 6 -14.63 -30.37 -20.42
CA LEU A 6 -15.60 -29.31 -20.69
C LEU A 6 -16.71 -29.29 -19.62
N GLN A 7 -17.24 -30.45 -19.21
CA GLN A 7 -18.25 -30.51 -18.15
C GLN A 7 -17.73 -30.06 -16.78
N PHE A 8 -16.45 -30.32 -16.48
CA PHE A 8 -15.82 -29.86 -15.24
C PHE A 8 -15.61 -28.34 -15.26
N GLU A 9 -15.12 -27.74 -16.35
CA GLU A 9 -14.96 -26.28 -16.49
C GLU A 9 -16.30 -25.51 -16.47
N ILE A 10 -17.39 -26.12 -16.97
CA ILE A 10 -18.73 -25.52 -16.94
C ILE A 10 -19.30 -25.48 -15.51
N SER A 11 -18.96 -26.44 -14.66
CA SER A 11 -19.50 -26.53 -13.28
C SER A 11 -18.88 -25.49 -12.33
N VAL A 12 -17.62 -25.07 -12.56
CA VAL A 12 -16.93 -24.13 -11.65
C VAL A 12 -17.23 -22.65 -11.96
N ASN A 13 -17.76 -22.35 -13.16
CA ASN A 13 -18.08 -20.98 -13.60
C ASN A 13 -19.56 -20.58 -13.35
N HIS A 14 -20.32 -21.40 -12.62
CA HIS A 14 -21.72 -21.10 -12.29
C HIS A 14 -21.82 -20.11 -11.11
N LEU A 15 -22.80 -19.20 -11.19
CA LEU A 15 -23.20 -18.36 -10.07
C LEU A 15 -24.00 -19.22 -9.09
N THR A 16 -23.39 -19.62 -7.97
CA THR A 16 -24.09 -20.27 -6.85
C THR A 16 -24.77 -19.22 -5.98
N ASP A 17 -25.77 -19.62 -5.19
CA ASP A 17 -26.43 -18.69 -4.26
C ASP A 17 -25.45 -18.14 -3.23
N GLU A 18 -24.47 -18.92 -2.77
CA GLU A 18 -23.38 -18.47 -1.91
C GLU A 18 -22.55 -17.33 -2.54
N ARG A 19 -22.09 -17.52 -3.79
CA ARG A 19 -21.34 -16.49 -4.53
C ARG A 19 -22.18 -15.25 -4.78
N TRP A 20 -23.48 -15.43 -5.04
CA TRP A 20 -24.41 -14.33 -5.20
C TRP A 20 -24.60 -13.53 -3.91
N GLN A 21 -24.73 -14.20 -2.77
CA GLN A 21 -24.80 -13.55 -1.46
C GLN A 21 -23.52 -12.77 -1.14
N ALA A 22 -22.34 -13.30 -1.49
CA ALA A 22 -21.06 -12.61 -1.32
C ALA A 22 -20.99 -11.30 -2.12
N ILE A 23 -21.53 -11.29 -3.36
CA ILE A 23 -21.60 -10.08 -4.20
C ILE A 23 -22.54 -9.03 -3.59
N ILE A 24 -23.73 -9.44 -3.13
CA ILE A 24 -24.72 -8.51 -2.56
C ILE A 24 -24.21 -7.89 -1.25
N HIS A 25 -23.57 -8.71 -0.41
CA HIS A 25 -23.09 -8.28 0.91
C HIS A 25 -21.71 -7.60 0.87
N ASN A 26 -21.10 -7.44 -0.31
CA ASN A 26 -19.74 -6.90 -0.47
C ASN A 26 -18.71 -7.65 0.40
N ASP A 27 -18.80 -8.98 0.46
CA ASP A 27 -17.98 -9.80 1.33
C ASP A 27 -16.53 -9.89 0.80
N SER A 28 -15.59 -9.34 1.57
CA SER A 28 -14.16 -9.38 1.25
C SER A 28 -13.51 -10.75 1.46
N SER A 29 -14.15 -11.69 2.17
CA SER A 29 -13.61 -13.04 2.37
C SER A 29 -13.60 -13.90 1.08
N TYR A 30 -14.30 -13.43 0.05
CA TYR A 30 -14.36 -14.02 -1.27
C TYR A 30 -13.53 -13.27 -2.33
N ASP A 31 -12.87 -12.18 -1.95
CA ASP A 31 -11.87 -11.55 -2.81
C ASP A 31 -10.80 -12.59 -3.20
N ASP A 32 -10.39 -12.57 -4.47
CA ASP A 32 -9.38 -13.47 -5.06
C ASP A 32 -9.75 -14.98 -5.10
N LYS A 33 -10.89 -15.39 -4.51
CA LYS A 33 -11.48 -16.73 -4.73
C LYS A 33 -12.25 -16.81 -6.06
N PHE A 34 -12.94 -15.73 -6.41
CA PHE A 34 -13.60 -15.56 -7.69
C PHE A 34 -13.77 -14.09 -8.03
N PHE A 35 -14.01 -13.82 -9.31
CA PHE A 35 -14.35 -12.53 -9.86
C PHE A 35 -15.71 -12.65 -10.54
N TYR A 36 -16.50 -11.58 -10.52
CA TYR A 36 -17.76 -11.55 -11.24
C TYR A 36 -17.73 -10.50 -12.33
N ALA A 37 -18.36 -10.76 -13.47
CA ALA A 37 -18.48 -9.81 -14.55
C ALA A 37 -19.92 -9.58 -14.95
N VAL A 38 -20.19 -8.36 -15.39
CA VAL A 38 -21.53 -7.94 -15.80
C VAL A 38 -21.55 -7.87 -17.32
N LYS A 39 -22.30 -8.78 -17.95
CA LYS A 39 -22.40 -8.91 -19.42
C LYS A 39 -22.75 -7.58 -20.10
N THR A 40 -23.67 -6.82 -19.51
CA THR A 40 -24.17 -5.57 -20.09
C THR A 40 -23.15 -4.43 -20.08
N THR A 41 -22.25 -4.39 -19.10
CA THR A 41 -21.23 -3.33 -19.01
C THR A 41 -19.87 -3.77 -19.55
N GLY A 42 -19.64 -5.07 -19.70
CA GLY A 42 -18.34 -5.63 -20.06
C GLY A 42 -17.28 -5.35 -18.99
N ILE A 43 -17.69 -5.22 -17.73
CA ILE A 43 -16.79 -4.94 -16.60
C ILE A 43 -16.78 -6.13 -15.64
N PHE A 44 -15.59 -6.53 -15.20
CA PHE A 44 -15.43 -7.50 -14.11
C PHE A 44 -14.92 -6.86 -12.82
N CYS A 45 -15.31 -7.45 -11.69
CA CYS A 45 -15.19 -6.93 -10.33
C CYS A 45 -14.80 -8.03 -9.34
N ARG A 46 -14.31 -7.61 -8.16
CA ARG A 46 -14.20 -8.43 -6.94
C ARG A 46 -15.55 -8.49 -6.21
N PRO A 47 -15.87 -9.55 -5.43
CA PRO A 47 -17.09 -9.63 -4.62
C PRO A 47 -17.28 -8.44 -3.66
N SER A 48 -16.19 -7.91 -3.07
CA SER A 48 -16.21 -6.71 -2.23
C SER A 48 -16.44 -5.37 -2.96
N CYS A 49 -16.75 -5.39 -4.26
CA CYS A 49 -16.88 -4.17 -5.04
C CYS A 49 -18.16 -3.41 -4.68
N LYS A 50 -17.99 -2.23 -4.05
CA LYS A 50 -19.06 -1.27 -3.68
C LYS A 50 -19.81 -0.64 -4.87
N SER A 51 -19.66 -1.17 -6.08
CA SER A 51 -20.44 -0.74 -7.25
C SER A 51 -21.89 -1.20 -7.09
N ARG A 52 -22.81 -0.55 -7.82
CA ARG A 52 -24.24 -0.93 -7.76
C ARG A 52 -24.41 -2.41 -8.08
N THR A 53 -25.22 -3.11 -7.29
CA THR A 53 -25.51 -4.52 -7.48
C THR A 53 -26.07 -4.75 -8.88
N PRO A 54 -25.42 -5.57 -9.72
CA PRO A 54 -25.90 -5.88 -11.06
C PRO A 54 -27.14 -6.78 -11.02
N ASN A 55 -27.85 -6.91 -12.14
CA ASN A 55 -28.90 -7.92 -12.26
C ASN A 55 -28.28 -9.34 -12.29
N LYS A 56 -28.81 -10.28 -11.49
CA LYS A 56 -28.33 -11.67 -11.32
C LYS A 56 -28.14 -12.37 -12.67
N ASP A 57 -29.04 -12.18 -13.62
CA ASP A 57 -29.03 -12.88 -14.93
C ASP A 57 -27.85 -12.45 -15.83
N ASN A 58 -27.34 -11.25 -15.58
CA ASN A 58 -26.25 -10.65 -16.34
C ASN A 58 -24.88 -10.89 -15.71
N VAL A 59 -24.81 -11.66 -14.62
CA VAL A 59 -23.56 -11.97 -13.94
C VAL A 59 -22.93 -13.24 -14.50
N ARG A 60 -21.62 -13.18 -14.78
CA ARG A 60 -20.75 -14.33 -15.01
C ARG A 60 -19.70 -14.42 -13.91
N ILE A 61 -19.27 -15.63 -13.58
CA ILE A 61 -18.21 -15.87 -12.61
C ILE A 61 -16.94 -16.32 -13.34
N PHE A 62 -15.80 -15.83 -12.87
CA PHE A 62 -14.46 -16.17 -13.30
C PHE A 62 -13.61 -16.55 -12.09
N LEU A 63 -12.70 -17.50 -12.24
CA LEU A 63 -11.80 -17.90 -11.15
C LEU A 63 -10.55 -17.02 -11.08
N ASN A 64 -10.16 -16.45 -12.21
CA ASN A 64 -8.97 -15.63 -12.31
C ASN A 64 -9.18 -14.46 -13.26
N THR A 65 -8.36 -13.41 -13.09
CA THR A 65 -8.46 -12.19 -13.89
C THR A 65 -8.12 -12.44 -15.36
N LYS A 66 -7.24 -13.40 -15.64
CA LYS A 66 -6.85 -13.81 -16.99
C LYS A 66 -8.04 -14.34 -17.80
N GLN A 67 -8.89 -15.16 -17.19
CA GLN A 67 -10.10 -15.70 -17.82
C GLN A 67 -11.07 -14.57 -18.19
N ALA A 68 -11.30 -13.64 -17.26
CA ALA A 68 -12.15 -12.47 -17.53
C ALA A 68 -11.60 -11.59 -18.67
N LEU A 69 -10.28 -11.36 -18.70
CA LEU A 69 -9.61 -10.60 -19.76
C LEU A 69 -9.69 -11.31 -21.12
N SER A 70 -9.52 -12.64 -21.15
CA SER A 70 -9.63 -13.43 -22.38
C SER A 70 -11.04 -13.41 -22.98
N GLU A 71 -12.07 -13.22 -22.16
CA GLU A 71 -13.46 -13.02 -22.57
C GLU A 71 -13.81 -11.55 -22.86
N ASN A 72 -12.82 -10.67 -23.02
CA ASN A 72 -12.98 -9.23 -23.31
C ASN A 72 -13.66 -8.40 -22.21
N PHE A 73 -13.69 -8.88 -20.97
CA PHE A 73 -14.13 -8.05 -19.85
C PHE A 73 -13.03 -7.10 -19.39
N ARG A 74 -13.38 -5.84 -19.18
CA ARG A 74 -12.46 -4.81 -18.67
C ARG A 74 -12.45 -4.80 -17.14
N PRO A 75 -11.29 -4.61 -16.50
CA PRO A 75 -11.23 -4.55 -15.03
C PRO A 75 -11.97 -3.31 -14.53
N CYS A 76 -12.76 -3.49 -13.48
CA CYS A 76 -13.42 -2.38 -12.82
C CYS A 76 -12.39 -1.41 -12.24
N LYS A 77 -12.48 -0.14 -12.65
CA LYS A 77 -11.60 0.92 -12.17
C LYS A 77 -11.71 1.16 -10.66
N ARG A 78 -12.84 0.76 -10.05
CA ARG A 78 -13.11 0.99 -8.62
C ARG A 78 -12.49 -0.09 -7.72
N CYS A 79 -12.71 -1.36 -8.02
CA CYS A 79 -12.16 -2.46 -7.20
C CYS A 79 -10.80 -2.97 -7.69
N LYS A 80 -10.31 -2.48 -8.84
CA LYS A 80 -9.01 -2.82 -9.43
C LYS A 80 -8.72 -4.33 -9.33
N PRO A 81 -9.57 -5.19 -9.92
CA PRO A 81 -9.49 -6.63 -9.71
C PRO A 81 -8.18 -7.24 -10.26
N ASN A 82 -7.52 -6.58 -11.20
CA ASN A 82 -6.25 -7.02 -11.78
C ASN A 82 -5.00 -6.62 -10.97
N GLY A 83 -5.16 -5.83 -9.90
CA GLY A 83 -4.07 -5.58 -8.95
C GLY A 83 -3.98 -6.75 -7.98
N LEU A 84 -2.83 -7.40 -7.90
CA LEU A 84 -2.52 -8.35 -6.83
C LEU A 84 -2.62 -7.58 -5.51
N LYS A 85 -3.64 -7.86 -4.69
CA LYS A 85 -3.67 -7.37 -3.30
C LYS A 85 -2.76 -8.29 -2.50
N LEU A 86 -1.61 -7.80 -2.06
CA LEU A 86 -0.89 -8.47 -0.99
C LEU A 86 -1.78 -8.49 0.26
N PRO A 87 -1.74 -9.55 1.08
CA PRO A 87 -2.29 -9.50 2.44
C PRO A 87 -1.84 -8.21 3.14
N ASN A 88 -2.72 -7.57 3.89
CA ASN A 88 -2.44 -6.25 4.49
C ASN A 88 -1.13 -6.24 5.30
N GLU A 89 -0.78 -7.36 5.93
CA GLU A 89 0.45 -7.51 6.72
C GLU A 89 1.71 -7.56 5.84
N ASP A 90 1.69 -8.36 4.77
CA ASP A 90 2.77 -8.43 3.78
C ASP A 90 2.95 -7.08 3.08
N TRP A 91 1.84 -6.38 2.84
CA TRP A 91 1.84 -5.07 2.21
C TRP A 91 2.54 -4.01 3.06
N VAL A 92 2.19 -3.91 4.33
CA VAL A 92 2.81 -2.93 5.25
C VAL A 92 4.28 -3.28 5.48
N THR A 93 4.62 -4.57 5.57
CA THR A 93 6.01 -5.03 5.71
C THR A 93 6.88 -4.61 4.53
N GLN A 94 6.44 -4.86 3.29
CA GLN A 94 7.19 -4.44 2.10
C GLN A 94 7.37 -2.93 2.01
N ILE A 95 6.35 -2.16 2.42
CA ILE A 95 6.45 -0.69 2.45
C ILE A 95 7.46 -0.24 3.51
N ILE A 96 7.50 -0.88 4.67
CA ILE A 96 8.49 -0.59 5.71
C ILE A 96 9.89 -0.87 5.17
N ASP A 97 10.13 -2.06 4.62
CA ASP A 97 11.45 -2.44 4.08
C ASP A 97 11.92 -1.45 3.00
N TYR A 98 10.99 -1.02 2.15
CA TYR A 98 11.28 -0.02 1.13
C TYR A 98 11.60 1.35 1.74
N ILE A 99 10.82 1.82 2.71
CA ILE A 99 11.10 3.08 3.41
C ILE A 99 12.47 3.00 4.10
N ASP A 100 12.77 1.90 4.79
CA ASP A 100 14.00 1.74 5.56
C ASP A 100 15.25 1.80 4.67
N THR A 101 15.13 1.35 3.42
CA THR A 101 16.22 1.38 2.44
C THR A 101 16.27 2.70 1.65
N ASN A 102 15.12 3.33 1.40
CA ASN A 102 14.98 4.47 0.48
C ASN A 102 14.51 5.76 1.17
N TYR A 103 14.67 5.87 2.49
CA TYR A 103 14.14 7.01 3.26
C TYR A 103 14.66 8.37 2.78
N HIS A 104 15.81 8.43 2.11
CA HIS A 104 16.41 9.67 1.60
C HIS A 104 15.70 10.20 0.34
N GLU A 105 14.95 9.36 -0.37
CA GLU A 105 14.24 9.71 -1.59
C GLU A 105 12.94 10.51 -1.33
N PRO A 106 12.38 11.23 -2.32
CA PRO A 106 11.11 11.92 -2.18
C PRO A 106 9.94 10.93 -2.16
N LEU A 107 9.74 10.27 -1.01
CA LEU A 107 8.66 9.30 -0.79
C LEU A 107 7.32 10.00 -0.57
N THR A 108 6.35 9.74 -1.46
CA THR A 108 4.96 10.16 -1.29
C THR A 108 4.05 8.97 -1.01
N LEU A 109 2.86 9.24 -0.48
CA LEU A 109 1.88 8.20 -0.20
C LEU A 109 1.40 7.52 -1.50
N GLU A 110 1.37 8.26 -2.60
CA GLU A 110 1.07 7.78 -3.95
C GLU A 110 2.13 6.78 -4.42
N ILE A 111 3.42 7.14 -4.32
CA ILE A 111 4.53 6.26 -4.70
C ILE A 111 4.45 4.94 -3.92
N LEU A 112 4.30 5.03 -2.59
CA LEU A 112 4.24 3.85 -1.73
C LEU A 112 3.00 2.98 -1.99
N ALA A 113 1.86 3.60 -2.33
CA ALA A 113 0.65 2.84 -2.65
C ALA A 113 0.76 2.13 -4.00
N ASP A 114 1.37 2.77 -5.00
CA ASP A 114 1.50 2.23 -6.36
C ASP A 114 2.39 0.98 -6.40
N MET A 115 3.43 0.92 -5.56
CA MET A 115 4.35 -0.23 -5.45
C MET A 115 3.65 -1.56 -5.22
N CYS A 116 2.50 -1.55 -4.54
CA CYS A 116 1.74 -2.74 -4.21
C CYS A 116 0.32 -2.68 -4.77
N HIS A 117 0.11 -1.85 -5.80
CA HIS A 117 -1.17 -1.69 -6.50
C HIS A 117 -2.35 -1.30 -5.58
N GLY A 118 -2.05 -0.59 -4.50
CA GLY A 118 -3.01 -0.13 -3.49
C GLY A 118 -3.62 1.23 -3.79
N SER A 119 -4.38 1.77 -2.82
CA SER A 119 -4.79 3.18 -2.82
C SER A 119 -4.08 3.91 -1.67
N PRO A 120 -3.71 5.19 -1.85
CA PRO A 120 -3.07 6.00 -0.80
C PRO A 120 -3.85 5.99 0.53
N TYR A 121 -5.18 6.13 0.45
CA TYR A 121 -6.05 6.15 1.63
C TYR A 121 -6.08 4.79 2.36
N HIS A 122 -6.17 3.68 1.60
CA HIS A 122 -6.11 2.34 2.19
C HIS A 122 -4.74 2.10 2.85
N LEU A 123 -3.66 2.52 2.20
CA LEU A 123 -2.31 2.43 2.77
C LEU A 123 -2.22 3.17 4.10
N GLN A 124 -2.64 4.43 4.11
CA GLN A 124 -2.60 5.24 5.33
C GLN A 124 -3.38 4.61 6.48
N ARG A 125 -4.57 4.06 6.20
CA ARG A 125 -5.41 3.41 7.22
C ARG A 125 -4.77 2.13 7.74
N THR A 126 -4.36 1.24 6.84
CA THR A 126 -3.79 -0.07 7.18
C THR A 126 -2.46 0.08 7.90
N PHE A 127 -1.57 0.95 7.40
CA PHE A 127 -0.29 1.24 8.03
C PHE A 127 -0.47 1.80 9.45
N LYS A 128 -1.40 2.76 9.64
CA LYS A 128 -1.69 3.31 10.97
C LYS A 128 -2.31 2.28 11.91
N GLN A 129 -3.18 1.40 11.41
CA GLN A 129 -3.74 0.32 12.22
C GLN A 129 -2.67 -0.65 12.72
N MET A 130 -1.67 -0.98 11.87
CA MET A 130 -0.62 -1.91 12.22
C MET A 130 0.54 -1.29 13.03
N LYS A 131 0.98 -0.09 12.68
CA LYS A 131 2.16 0.57 13.29
C LYS A 131 1.83 1.65 14.31
N GLY A 132 0.55 2.00 14.47
CA GLY A 132 0.09 3.08 15.34
C GLY A 132 0.30 4.50 14.79
N ILE A 133 1.11 4.66 13.73
CA ILE A 133 1.46 5.95 13.12
C ILE A 133 1.27 5.94 11.61
N THR A 134 1.21 7.10 10.97
CA THR A 134 1.06 7.18 9.51
C THR A 134 2.39 6.91 8.78
N PRO A 135 2.37 6.51 7.50
CA PRO A 135 3.59 6.32 6.71
C PRO A 135 4.50 7.56 6.70
N LEU A 136 3.93 8.75 6.53
CA LEU A 136 4.68 10.01 6.56
C LEU A 136 5.34 10.25 7.92
N ALA A 137 4.65 9.95 9.02
CA ALA A 137 5.21 10.09 10.35
C ALA A 137 6.35 9.10 10.60
N TYR A 138 6.23 7.87 10.08
CA TYR A 138 7.28 6.85 10.13
C TYR A 138 8.54 7.31 9.37
N ILE A 139 8.38 7.78 8.12
CA ILE A 139 9.48 8.34 7.32
C ILE A 139 10.17 9.48 8.07
N GLN A 140 9.41 10.44 8.61
CA GLN A 140 10.00 11.55 9.37
C GLN A 140 10.76 11.07 10.59
N GLN A 141 10.23 10.10 11.35
CA GLN A 141 10.92 9.56 12.52
C GLN A 141 12.23 8.86 12.14
N LEU A 142 12.22 8.05 11.07
CA LEU A 142 13.41 7.39 10.57
C LEU A 142 14.47 8.40 10.11
N ARG A 143 14.07 9.41 9.33
CA ARG A 143 14.98 10.48 8.87
C ARG A 143 15.63 11.25 10.01
N ILE A 144 14.87 11.58 11.04
CA ILE A 144 15.41 12.26 12.23
C ILE A 144 16.35 11.33 13.02
N SER A 145 16.01 10.05 13.16
CA SER A 145 16.91 9.08 13.79
C SER A 145 18.24 8.95 13.04
N LYS A 146 18.21 8.87 11.71
CA LYS A 146 19.42 8.87 10.87
C LYS A 146 20.19 10.19 10.97
N ALA A 147 19.50 11.33 11.03
CA ALA A 147 20.14 12.62 11.22
C ALA A 147 20.88 12.69 12.58
N MET A 148 20.30 12.15 13.66
CA MET A 148 20.99 12.06 14.95
C MET A 148 22.27 11.23 14.84
N GLN A 149 22.24 10.10 14.12
CA GLN A 149 23.43 9.28 13.86
C GLN A 149 24.51 10.07 13.10
N TYR A 150 24.15 10.83 12.07
CA TYR A 150 25.12 11.68 11.35
C TYR A 150 25.67 12.81 12.23
N LEU A 151 24.83 13.41 13.07
CA LEU A 151 25.25 14.51 13.95
C LEU A 151 26.27 14.07 15.00
N ILE A 152 26.16 12.83 15.49
CA ILE A 152 27.07 12.22 16.48
C ILE A 152 28.34 11.71 15.79
N ASN A 153 28.19 10.93 14.73
CA ASN A 153 29.30 10.13 14.18
C ASN A 153 30.10 10.85 13.08
N THR A 154 29.71 12.07 12.67
CA THR A 154 30.36 12.76 11.55
C THR A 154 30.46 14.27 11.77
N ASN A 155 31.41 14.88 11.04
CA ASN A 155 31.58 16.34 10.98
C ASN A 155 30.80 17.01 9.83
N GLN A 156 29.85 16.30 9.20
CA GLN A 156 29.06 16.87 8.10
C GLN A 156 28.28 18.10 8.56
N THR A 157 28.12 19.08 7.68
CA THR A 157 27.34 20.29 7.97
C THR A 157 25.85 19.95 8.11
N ILE A 158 25.10 20.81 8.81
CA ILE A 158 23.64 20.64 8.99
C ILE A 158 22.91 20.59 7.63
N ILE A 159 23.43 21.31 6.63
CA ILE A 159 22.92 21.31 5.26
C ILE A 159 23.14 19.93 4.62
N GLU A 160 24.38 19.43 4.63
CA GLU A 160 24.73 18.11 4.07
C GLU A 160 23.90 16.98 4.71
N ILE A 161 23.72 17.02 6.03
CA ILE A 161 22.91 16.03 6.74
C ILE A 161 21.45 16.13 6.30
N GLY A 162 20.90 17.34 6.17
CA GLY A 162 19.55 17.56 5.66
C GLY A 162 19.36 16.92 4.29
N PHE A 163 20.29 17.12 3.35
CA PHE A 163 20.28 16.44 2.05
C PHE A 163 20.37 14.92 2.19
N ALA A 164 21.31 14.40 2.98
CA ALA A 164 21.56 12.97 3.14
C ALA A 164 20.36 12.21 3.74
N VAL A 165 19.54 12.87 4.57
CA VAL A 165 18.33 12.27 5.13
C VAL A 165 17.05 12.58 4.35
N GLY A 166 17.15 13.21 3.19
CA GLY A 166 15.98 13.52 2.34
C GLY A 166 15.14 14.71 2.81
N ILE A 167 15.73 15.64 3.57
CA ILE A 167 15.11 16.90 4.01
C ILE A 167 16.01 18.09 3.60
N PRO A 168 16.11 18.40 2.29
CA PRO A 168 17.08 19.36 1.77
C PRO A 168 16.82 20.81 2.24
N ASN A 169 15.58 21.15 2.59
CA ASN A 169 15.27 22.45 3.16
C ASN A 169 15.75 22.53 4.61
N THR A 170 16.86 23.24 4.85
CA THR A 170 17.52 23.35 6.15
C THR A 170 16.63 23.96 7.24
N ALA A 171 15.82 24.97 6.92
CA ALA A 171 14.90 25.59 7.88
C ALA A 171 13.80 24.61 8.31
N HIS A 172 13.25 23.86 7.35
CA HIS A 172 12.28 22.81 7.62
C HIS A 172 12.90 21.67 8.42
N PHE A 173 14.11 21.23 8.05
CA PHE A 173 14.86 20.20 8.78
C PHE A 173 15.10 20.61 10.24
N ALA A 174 15.65 21.80 10.49
CA ALA A 174 15.91 22.28 11.85
C ALA A 174 14.62 22.36 12.69
N THR A 175 13.53 22.84 12.09
CA THR A 175 12.21 22.93 12.76
C THR A 175 11.67 21.54 13.11
N LEU A 176 11.71 20.60 12.16
CA LEU A 176 11.24 19.23 12.37
C LEU A 176 12.10 18.49 13.40
N PHE A 177 13.42 18.64 13.32
CA PHE A 177 14.37 18.04 14.25
C PHE A 177 14.13 18.53 15.68
N LYS A 178 13.97 19.86 15.87
CA LYS A 178 13.64 20.44 17.18
C LYS A 178 12.29 19.97 17.70
N LYS A 179 11.27 19.88 16.85
CA LYS A 179 9.96 19.35 17.23
C LYS A 179 10.02 17.89 17.72
N LYS A 180 10.92 17.09 17.15
CA LYS A 180 11.05 15.65 17.44
C LYS A 180 11.98 15.34 18.59
N THR A 181 13.02 16.14 18.81
CA THR A 181 14.10 15.87 19.77
C THR A 181 14.17 16.86 20.93
N GLY A 182 13.52 18.02 20.83
CA GLY A 182 13.61 19.13 21.79
C GLY A 182 14.78 20.09 21.51
N TYR A 183 15.75 19.71 20.69
CA TYR A 183 16.97 20.48 20.42
C TYR A 183 17.08 20.81 18.94
N THR A 184 17.72 21.92 18.59
CA THR A 184 18.17 22.15 17.20
C THR A 184 19.28 21.15 16.83
N PRO A 185 19.51 20.88 15.54
CA PRO A 185 20.61 20.00 15.11
C PRO A 185 21.98 20.42 15.68
N THR A 186 22.27 21.73 15.72
CA THR A 186 23.52 22.27 16.25
C THR A 186 23.62 22.08 17.77
N GLU A 187 22.55 22.39 18.52
CA GLU A 187 22.53 22.15 19.97
C GLU A 187 22.72 20.66 20.29
N PHE A 188 22.03 19.79 19.56
CA PHE A 188 22.12 18.34 19.73
C PHE A 188 23.56 17.85 19.50
N ARG A 189 24.22 18.32 18.43
CA ARG A 189 25.63 17.99 18.17
C ARG A 189 26.54 18.42 19.31
N ASN A 190 26.42 19.67 19.76
CA ASN A 190 27.28 20.22 20.81
C ASN A 190 27.15 19.45 22.12
N ILE A 191 25.92 19.08 22.52
CA ILE A 191 25.68 18.33 23.75
C ILE A 191 26.32 16.94 23.70
N ASN A 192 26.25 16.25 22.56
CA ASN A 192 26.80 14.90 22.43
C ASN A 192 28.33 14.89 22.37
N HIS A 193 28.97 15.88 21.72
CA HIS A 193 30.43 16.00 21.77
C HIS A 193 30.99 16.34 23.16
N ILE A 194 30.22 17.03 24.01
CA ILE A 194 30.61 17.29 25.40
C ILE A 194 30.60 16.01 26.24
N ASN A 195 29.71 15.06 25.92
CA ASN A 195 29.58 13.81 26.66
C ASN A 195 30.60 12.73 26.26
N GLU A 196 31.25 12.83 25.09
CA GLU A 196 32.30 11.90 24.65
C GLU A 196 33.71 12.27 25.18
N VAL A 197 33.89 13.49 25.67
CA VAL A 197 35.18 14.02 26.16
C VAL A 197 35.29 13.95 27.71
N ARG A 198 34.29 13.36 28.37
CA ARG A 198 34.28 13.07 29.81
C ARG A 198 34.34 11.58 30.07
#